data_AF-D4YU18-F1
#
_entry.id   AF-D4YU18-F1
#
_cell.length_a   1.000
_cell.length_b   1.000
_cell.length_c   1.000
_cell.angle_alpha   90.00
_cell.angle_beta   90.00
_cell.angle_gamma   90.00
#
_symmetry.space_group_name_H-M   'P 1'
#
loop_
_entity.id
_entity.type
_entity.pdbx_description
1 polymer ?
#
loop_
_entity_poly.entity_id
_entity_poly.type
_entity_poly.pdbx_seq_one_letter_code
_entity_poly.pdbx_strand_id
1 'polypeptide(L)'
;MIDMYPYCDQKIINFVLKSEYPKAGLSSSTVIFSDQEAWPHEWYIDALATHPDHWGKGVGTRLLDLAEKVAKKRGYHKLSLNVDKENPRAQSLYEHKGFKTTNSMTIGDRTYDHMIKEI
;
A
#
# COMPACT_ATOMS: atom_id res chain seq x y z
N MET A 1 3.26 -11.06 5.28
CA MET A 1 2.45 -10.03 5.96
C MET A 1 1.73 -9.23 4.88
N ILE A 2 0.54 -8.72 5.19
CA ILE A 2 -0.12 -7.70 4.40
C ILE A 2 -0.67 -6.64 5.36
N ASP A 3 -0.46 -5.37 5.06
CA ASP A 3 -1.05 -4.22 5.73
C ASP A 3 -1.92 -3.44 4.73
N MET A 4 -3.08 -2.99 5.18
CA MET A 4 -4.06 -2.32 4.34
C MET A 4 -5.08 -1.54 5.16
N TYR A 5 -5.53 -0.41 4.62
CA TYR A 5 -6.47 0.48 5.27
C TYR A 5 -7.28 1.27 4.23
N PRO A 6 -8.47 1.79 4.59
CA PRO A 6 -9.19 2.71 3.72
C PRO A 6 -8.51 4.07 3.67
N TYR A 7 -8.61 4.79 2.54
CA TYR A 7 -8.02 6.13 2.38
C TYR A 7 -8.24 7.10 3.56
N CYS A 8 -9.42 7.08 4.18
CA CYS A 8 -9.74 7.95 5.30
C CYS A 8 -8.82 7.76 6.52
N ASP A 9 -8.21 6.59 6.66
CA ASP A 9 -7.37 6.23 7.80
C ASP A 9 -5.90 6.63 7.58
N GLN A 10 -5.50 7.03 6.36
CA GLN A 10 -4.12 7.43 6.07
C GLN A 10 -3.65 8.55 7.02
N LYS A 11 -4.53 9.51 7.34
CA LYS A 11 -4.21 10.61 8.27
C LYS A 11 -4.08 10.16 9.72
N ILE A 12 -4.72 9.06 10.10
CA ILE A 12 -4.66 8.51 11.46
C ILE A 12 -3.25 7.96 11.72
N ILE A 13 -2.63 7.30 10.73
CA ILE A 13 -1.26 6.77 10.84
C ILE A 13 -0.28 7.90 11.19
N ASN A 14 -0.34 9.00 10.44
CA ASN A 14 0.50 10.18 10.69
C ASN A 14 0.27 10.78 12.08
N PHE A 15 -0.98 10.78 12.56
CA PHE A 15 -1.31 11.28 13.88
C PHE A 15 -0.76 10.39 15.00
N VAL A 16 -0.94 9.06 14.90
CA VAL A 16 -0.44 8.10 15.88
C VAL A 16 1.09 8.16 15.95
N LEU A 17 1.77 8.18 14.80
CA LEU A 17 3.22 8.24 14.75
C LEU A 17 3.79 9.52 15.40
N LYS A 18 3.16 10.68 15.16
CA LYS A 18 3.57 11.95 15.79
C LYS A 18 3.55 11.89 17.32
N SER A 19 2.66 11.11 17.92
CA SER A 19 2.63 10.93 19.38
C SER A 19 3.85 10.15 19.93
N GLU A 20 4.50 9.37 19.07
CA GLU A 20 5.66 8.54 19.41
C GLU A 20 7.00 9.22 19.08
N TYR A 21 7.01 10.28 18.26
CA TYR A 21 8.23 11.02 17.84
C TYR A 21 9.13 11.44 19.01
N PRO A 22 8.62 11.97 20.14
CA PRO A 22 9.48 12.35 21.25
C PRO A 22 10.27 11.17 21.82
N LYS A 23 9.69 9.96 21.83
CA LYS A 23 10.37 8.75 22.31
C LYS A 23 11.52 8.33 21.40
N ALA A 24 11.44 8.68 20.11
CA ALA A 24 12.49 8.48 19.12
C ALA A 24 13.47 9.66 19.03
N GLY A 25 13.34 10.68 19.88
CA GLY A 25 14.18 11.89 19.84
C GLY A 25 13.86 12.84 18.67
N LEU A 26 12.69 12.71 18.06
CA LEU A 26 12.25 13.54 16.94
C LEU A 26 11.37 14.70 17.41
N SER A 27 11.51 15.86 16.76
CA SER A 27 10.64 17.01 16.97
C SER A 27 9.22 16.71 16.48
N SER A 28 8.21 17.28 17.13
CA SER A 28 6.82 17.25 16.65
C SER A 28 6.63 17.98 15.31
N SER A 29 7.58 18.84 14.94
CA SER A 29 7.62 19.50 13.63
C SER A 29 8.23 18.64 12.52
N THR A 30 8.81 17.49 12.84
CA THR A 30 9.38 16.58 11.85
C THR A 30 8.28 16.03 10.95
N VAL A 31 8.48 16.10 9.64
CA VAL A 31 7.61 15.52 8.63
C VAL A 31 8.28 14.26 8.11
N ILE A 32 7.73 13.09 8.45
CA ILE A 32 8.26 11.78 8.01
C ILE A 32 7.40 11.22 6.86
N PHE A 33 6.09 11.40 6.93
CA PHE A 33 5.12 10.93 5.95
C PHE A 33 4.25 12.10 5.49
N SER A 34 4.64 12.77 4.41
CA SER A 34 3.86 13.85 3.78
C SER A 34 3.07 13.41 2.57
N ASP A 35 3.46 12.31 1.96
CA ASP A 35 2.96 11.95 0.64
C ASP A 35 1.56 11.35 0.76
N GLN A 36 0.66 11.81 -0.10
CA GLN A 36 -0.63 11.16 -0.25
C GLN A 36 -0.39 9.89 -1.07
N GLU A 37 -0.73 8.73 -0.51
CA GLU A 37 -0.41 7.43 -1.11
C GLU A 37 -1.66 6.70 -1.62
N ALA A 38 -2.82 7.09 -1.12
CA ALA A 38 -4.13 6.58 -1.52
C ALA A 38 -5.07 7.73 -1.91
N TRP A 39 -6.14 7.40 -2.63
CA TRP A 39 -7.17 8.35 -3.05
C TRP A 39 -8.57 7.98 -2.51
N PRO A 40 -9.52 8.94 -2.52
CA PRO A 40 -10.89 8.68 -2.08
C PRO A 40 -11.49 7.41 -2.70
N HIS A 41 -12.21 6.65 -1.86
CA HIS A 41 -12.88 5.39 -2.20
C HIS A 41 -11.96 4.19 -2.44
N GLU A 42 -10.67 4.30 -2.13
CA GLU A 42 -9.74 3.18 -2.23
C GLU A 42 -9.57 2.44 -0.90
N TRP A 43 -9.43 1.11 -1.04
CA TRP A 43 -8.89 0.24 0.00
C TRP A 43 -7.42 -0.03 -0.34
N TYR A 44 -6.53 0.71 0.31
CA TYR A 44 -5.11 0.79 -0.01
C TYR A 44 -4.32 -0.32 0.68
N ILE A 45 -3.44 -0.98 -0.07
CA ILE A 45 -2.48 -1.96 0.43
C ILE A 45 -1.14 -1.24 0.58
N ASP A 46 -0.80 -0.93 1.83
CA ASP A 46 0.42 -0.19 2.19
C ASP A 46 1.66 -1.05 2.09
N ALA A 47 1.58 -2.28 2.63
CA ALA A 47 2.71 -3.20 2.61
C ALA A 47 2.26 -4.62 2.27
N LEU A 48 2.97 -5.25 1.35
CA LEU A 48 2.88 -6.69 1.09
C LEU A 48 4.28 -7.27 1.01
N ALA A 49 4.59 -8.15 1.96
CA ALA A 49 5.88 -8.81 2.03
C ALA A 49 5.73 -10.31 2.23
N THR A 50 6.51 -11.08 1.47
CA THR A 50 6.65 -12.51 1.65
C THR A 50 8.13 -12.83 1.84
N HIS A 51 8.44 -13.68 2.82
CA HIS A 51 9.80 -14.09 3.08
C HIS A 51 10.38 -14.80 1.83
N PRO A 52 11.67 -14.57 1.47
CA PRO A 52 12.28 -15.14 0.26
C PRO A 52 12.10 -16.66 0.11
N ASP A 53 12.20 -17.42 1.19
CA ASP A 53 12.01 -18.88 1.17
C ASP A 53 10.59 -19.33 0.77
N HIS A 54 9.64 -18.40 0.73
CA HIS A 54 8.26 -18.64 0.34
C HIS A 54 7.87 -18.00 -1.00
N TRP A 55 8.85 -17.45 -1.71
CA TRP A 55 8.68 -16.95 -3.06
C TRP A 55 8.33 -18.07 -4.05
N GLY A 56 7.55 -17.74 -5.08
CA GLY A 56 7.09 -18.71 -6.08
C GLY A 56 6.03 -19.71 -5.58
N LYS A 57 5.69 -19.70 -4.27
CA LYS A 57 4.70 -20.62 -3.67
C LYS A 57 3.28 -20.04 -3.60
N GLY A 58 3.01 -18.96 -4.34
CA GLY A 58 1.70 -18.29 -4.41
C GLY A 58 1.26 -17.58 -3.12
N VAL A 59 2.16 -17.32 -2.16
CA VAL A 59 1.79 -16.63 -0.90
C VAL A 59 1.30 -15.21 -1.17
N GLY A 60 2.01 -14.42 -1.99
CA GLY A 60 1.61 -13.05 -2.34
C GLY A 60 0.23 -13.00 -3.01
N THR A 61 -0.02 -13.92 -3.95
CA THR A 61 -1.34 -14.10 -4.58
C THR A 61 -2.45 -14.32 -3.55
N ARG A 62 -2.26 -15.24 -2.60
CA ARG A 62 -3.26 -15.52 -1.56
C ARG A 62 -3.50 -14.33 -0.63
N LEU A 63 -2.46 -13.53 -0.36
CA LEU A 63 -2.60 -12.29 0.42
C LEU A 63 -3.42 -11.24 -0.34
N LEU A 64 -3.19 -11.07 -1.65
CA LEU A 64 -3.99 -10.17 -2.49
C LEU A 64 -5.45 -10.63 -2.60
N ASP A 65 -5.69 -11.94 -2.72
CA ASP A 65 -7.05 -12.50 -2.72
C ASP A 65 -7.78 -12.26 -1.39
N LEU A 66 -7.04 -12.29 -0.27
CA LEU A 66 -7.58 -11.93 1.04
C LEU A 66 -7.91 -10.44 1.11
N ALA A 67 -7.04 -9.56 0.63
CA ALA A 67 -7.28 -8.12 0.60
C ALA A 67 -8.56 -7.79 -0.17
N GLU A 68 -8.76 -8.40 -1.33
CA GLU A 68 -9.97 -8.23 -2.13
C GLU A 68 -11.24 -8.64 -1.37
N LYS A 69 -11.21 -9.80 -0.71
CA LYS A 69 -12.34 -10.25 0.11
C LYS A 69 -12.65 -9.28 1.26
N VAL A 70 -11.61 -8.76 1.91
CA VAL A 70 -11.77 -7.79 3.01
C VAL A 70 -12.36 -6.48 2.48
N ALA A 71 -11.82 -5.94 1.40
CA ALA A 71 -12.32 -4.71 0.78
C ALA A 71 -13.79 -4.83 0.36
N LYS A 72 -14.18 -5.91 -0.33
CA LYS A 72 -15.59 -6.18 -0.70
C LYS A 72 -16.49 -6.26 0.52
N LYS A 73 -16.08 -6.98 1.57
CA LYS A 73 -16.83 -7.11 2.82
C LYS A 73 -17.02 -5.75 3.53
N ARG A 74 -16.10 -4.81 3.32
CA ARG A 74 -16.14 -3.45 3.85
C ARG A 74 -16.89 -2.46 2.94
N GLY A 75 -17.41 -2.91 1.80
CA GLY A 75 -18.16 -2.07 0.85
C GLY A 75 -17.29 -1.26 -0.11
N TYR A 76 -16.02 -1.64 -0.28
CA TYR A 76 -15.12 -1.00 -1.24
C TYR A 76 -15.14 -1.74 -2.58
N HIS A 77 -15.02 -0.96 -3.65
CA HIS A 77 -15.00 -1.43 -5.05
C HIS A 77 -13.64 -1.24 -5.72
N LYS A 78 -12.66 -0.68 -4.99
CA LYS A 78 -11.31 -0.40 -5.49
C LYS A 78 -10.28 -0.88 -4.48
N LEU A 79 -9.36 -1.73 -4.94
CA LEU A 79 -8.07 -1.93 -4.29
C LEU A 79 -7.03 -1.06 -4.96
N SER A 80 -6.15 -0.46 -4.17
CA SER A 80 -4.99 0.26 -4.69
C SER A 80 -3.71 -0.10 -3.96
N LEU A 81 -2.58 0.14 -4.63
CA LEU A 81 -1.23 0.00 -4.09
C LEU A 81 -0.26 0.88 -4.87
N ASN A 82 0.91 1.12 -4.28
CA ASN A 82 2.03 1.77 -4.97
C ASN A 82 3.14 0.73 -5.17
N VAL A 83 3.56 0.52 -6.42
CA VAL A 83 4.68 -0.37 -6.74
C VAL A 83 5.85 0.43 -7.25
N ASP A 84 7.01 0.17 -6.65
CA ASP A 84 8.26 0.77 -7.09
C ASP A 84 8.59 0.33 -8.52
N LYS A 85 8.94 1.30 -9.39
CA LYS A 85 9.33 1.02 -10.77
C LYS A 85 10.57 0.14 -10.89
N GLU A 86 11.39 0.10 -9.85
CA GLU A 86 12.56 -0.78 -9.79
C GLU A 86 12.23 -2.20 -9.31
N ASN A 87 10.95 -2.52 -9.07
CA ASN A 87 10.49 -3.83 -8.60
C ASN A 87 9.61 -4.56 -9.63
N PRO A 88 10.17 -4.99 -10.78
CA PRO A 88 9.40 -5.64 -11.85
C PRO A 88 8.74 -6.95 -11.39
N ARG A 89 9.32 -7.62 -10.39
CA ARG A 89 8.76 -8.84 -9.80
C ARG A 89 7.41 -8.59 -9.15
N ALA A 90 7.31 -7.53 -8.33
CA ALA A 90 6.06 -7.16 -7.68
C ALA A 90 5.05 -6.64 -8.70
N GLN A 91 5.51 -5.80 -9.64
CA GLN A 91 4.68 -5.28 -10.72
C GLN A 91 4.01 -6.41 -11.53
N SER A 92 4.78 -7.41 -11.97
CA SER A 92 4.23 -8.57 -12.70
C SER A 92 3.18 -9.35 -11.87
N LEU A 93 3.38 -9.48 -10.56
CA LEU A 93 2.38 -10.09 -9.68
C LEU A 93 1.09 -9.27 -9.66
N TYR A 94 1.18 -7.95 -9.52
CA TYR A 94 0.02 -7.06 -9.45
C TYR A 94 -0.75 -7.01 -10.77
N GLU A 95 -0.05 -6.88 -11.90
CA GLU A 95 -0.64 -6.95 -13.24
C GLU A 95 -1.36 -8.28 -13.46
N HIS A 96 -0.74 -9.41 -13.09
CA HIS A 96 -1.37 -10.73 -13.16
C HIS A 96 -2.63 -10.83 -12.28
N LYS A 97 -2.68 -10.10 -11.17
CA LYS A 97 -3.85 -10.03 -10.29
C LYS A 97 -4.91 -9.03 -10.73
N GLY A 98 -4.71 -8.36 -11.87
CA GLY A 98 -5.68 -7.46 -12.51
C GLY A 98 -5.54 -6.00 -12.09
N PHE A 99 -4.47 -5.65 -11.38
CA PHE A 99 -4.15 -4.24 -11.14
C PHE A 99 -3.66 -3.58 -12.43
N LYS A 100 -3.97 -2.30 -12.59
CA LYS A 100 -3.56 -1.48 -13.72
C LYS A 100 -2.96 -0.19 -13.20
N THR A 101 -1.83 0.24 -13.77
CA THR A 101 -1.25 1.55 -13.49
C THR A 101 -2.23 2.65 -13.91
N THR A 102 -2.55 3.55 -12.99
CA THR A 102 -3.43 4.69 -13.22
C THR A 102 -2.69 6.02 -13.13
N ASN A 103 -1.61 6.08 -12.36
CA ASN A 103 -0.77 7.25 -12.23
C ASN A 103 0.69 6.88 -11.92
N SER A 104 1.61 7.81 -12.14
CA SER A 104 2.97 7.72 -11.61
C SER A 104 3.19 8.82 -10.58
N MET A 105 3.88 8.48 -9.49
CA MET A 105 4.10 9.39 -8.38
C MET A 105 5.49 9.20 -7.75
N THR A 106 5.94 10.21 -7.03
CA THR A 106 7.16 10.14 -6.23
C THR A 106 6.76 10.07 -4.76
N ILE A 107 7.31 9.09 -4.05
CA ILE A 107 7.14 8.95 -2.59
C ILE A 107 8.55 8.90 -2.02
N GLY A 108 8.90 9.87 -1.18
CA GLY A 108 10.29 10.13 -0.79
C GLY A 108 11.19 10.42 -2.00
N ASP A 109 12.20 9.58 -2.23
CA ASP A 109 13.18 9.69 -3.32
C ASP A 109 12.96 8.67 -4.46
N ARG A 110 11.91 7.85 -4.38
CA ARG A 110 11.63 6.77 -5.34
C ARG A 110 10.38 7.06 -6.16
N THR A 111 10.35 6.55 -7.39
CA THR A 111 9.20 6.66 -8.29
C THR A 111 8.39 5.38 -8.26
N TYR A 112 7.09 5.53 -8.06
CA TYR A 112 6.12 4.46 -8.00
C TYR A 112 5.12 4.57 -9.15
N ASP A 113 4.60 3.42 -9.54
CA ASP A 113 3.34 3.31 -10.26
C ASP A 113 2.22 3.08 -9.25
N HIS A 114 1.27 4.00 -9.22
CA HIS A 114 0.03 3.81 -8.50
C HIS A 114 -0.87 2.90 -9.32
N MET A 115 -1.27 1.78 -8.74
CA MET A 115 -2.04 0.76 -9.44
C MET A 115 -3.38 0.51 -8.76
N ILE A 116 -4.43 0.38 -9.58
CA ILE A 116 -5.80 0.13 -9.13
C ILE A 116 -6.32 -1.18 -9.72
N LYS A 117 -7.05 -1.93 -8.90
CA LYS A 117 -7.91 -3.03 -9.31
C LYS A 117 -9.35 -2.73 -8.90
N GLU A 118 -10.24 -2.71 -9.88
CA GLU A 118 -11.70 -2.68 -9.66
C GLU A 118 -12.17 -4.07 -9.20
N ILE A 119 -12.99 -4.13 -8.14
CA ILE A 119 -13.36 -5.38 -7.45
C ILE A 119 -14.85 -5.51 -7.16
#